data_AF-A0A5K0VBD6-F1
#
_entry.id   AF-A0A5K0VBD6-F1
#
_cell.length_a   1.000
_cell.length_b   1.000
_cell.length_c   1.000
_cell.angle_alpha   90.00
_cell.angle_beta   90.00
_cell.angle_gamma   90.00
#
_symmetry.space_group_name_H-M   'P 1'
#
loop_
_entity.id
_entity.type
_entity.pdbx_description
1 polymer ?
#
loop_
_entity_poly.entity_id
_entity_poly.type
_entity_poly.pdbx_seq_one_letter_code
_entity_poly.pdbx_strand_id
1 'polypeptide(L)' 'DGAVILTEALSNVSQEFVKLDISNCGVRSCDMIGIFRSIASTGILELNISGNSIEQK' A
#
# COMPACT_ATOMS: atom_id res chain seq x y z
N ASP A 1 11.98 -7.07 -3.34
CA ASP A 1 11.44 -5.96 -2.54
C ASP A 1 9.98 -5.75 -2.94
N GLY A 2 9.06 -6.42 -2.25
CA GLY A 2 7.64 -6.48 -2.69
C GLY A 2 6.92 -5.14 -2.55
N ALA A 3 7.28 -4.34 -1.55
CA ALA A 3 6.70 -3.01 -1.33
C ALA A 3 7.09 -2.02 -2.42
N VAL A 4 8.32 -2.09 -2.94
CA VAL A 4 8.77 -1.24 -4.06
C VAL A 4 7.97 -1.54 -5.33
N ILE A 5 7.82 -2.82 -5.68
CA ILE A 5 7.05 -3.25 -6.86
C ILE A 5 5.58 -2.82 -6.72
N LEU A 6 5.00 -2.93 -5.53
CA LEU A 6 3.65 -2.46 -5.26
C LEU A 6 3.51 -0.95 -5.45
N THR A 7 4.48 -0.18 -4.94
CA THR A 7 4.52 1.29 -5.06
C THR A 7 4.58 1.73 -6.52
N GLU A 8 5.41 1.08 -7.34
CA GLU A 8 5.51 1.33 -8.78
C GLU A 8 4.22 0.97 -9.52
N ALA A 9 3.61 -0.16 -9.19
CA ALA A 9 2.34 -0.59 -9.80
C ALA A 9 1.21 0.39 -9.49
N LEU A 10 1.07 0.81 -8.22
CA LEU A 10 0.05 1.77 -7.79
C LEU A 10 0.19 3.15 -8.45
N SER A 11 1.42 3.54 -8.80
CA SER A 11 1.69 4.85 -9.42
C SER A 11 1.35 4.89 -10.92
N ASN A 12 1.17 3.73 -11.57
CA ASN A 12 0.89 3.62 -13.00
C ASN A 12 -0.56 3.17 -13.31
N VAL A 13 -1.40 3.15 -12.30
CA VAL A 13 -2.78 2.67 -12.40
C VAL A 13 -3.70 3.79 -12.88
N SER A 14 -4.43 3.53 -13.97
CA SER A 14 -5.51 4.40 -14.49
C SER A 14 -6.92 3.90 -14.12
N GLN A 15 -7.01 2.77 -13.43
CA GLN A 15 -8.27 2.17 -13.00
C GLN A 15 -8.70 2.69 -11.63
N GLU A 16 -9.99 2.91 -11.42
CA GLU A 16 -10.57 3.19 -10.10
C GLU A 16 -10.54 1.90 -9.25
N PHE A 17 -9.47 1.72 -8.48
CA PHE A 17 -9.46 0.72 -7.43
C PHE A 17 -10.31 1.23 -6.28
N VAL A 18 -11.36 0.50 -5.90
CA VAL A 18 -12.18 0.86 -4.74
C VAL A 18 -11.52 0.38 -3.44
N LYS A 19 -10.80 -0.74 -3.50
CA LYS A 19 -10.20 -1.41 -2.34
C LYS A 19 -8.83 -1.99 -2.66
N LEU A 20 -7.87 -1.76 -1.77
CA LEU A 20 -6.55 -2.41 -1.76
C LEU A 20 -6.41 -3.25 -0.49
N ASP A 21 -6.21 -4.55 -0.65
CA ASP A 21 -5.92 -5.47 0.45
C ASP A 21 -4.47 -5.94 0.39
N ILE A 22 -3.69 -5.53 1.38
CA ILE A 22 -2.30 -5.93 1.59
C ILE A 22 -2.12 -6.53 2.98
N SER A 23 -3.15 -7.21 3.49
CA SER A 23 -3.09 -7.90 4.77
C SER A 23 -2.08 -9.06 4.75
N ASN A 24 -1.38 -9.27 5.87
CA ASN A 24 -0.36 -10.33 6.04
C ASN A 24 0.72 -10.37 4.94
N CYS A 25 1.00 -9.22 4.30
CA CYS A 25 1.97 -9.12 3.19
C CYS A 25 3.40 -8.81 3.67
N GLY A 26 3.66 -8.80 4.99
CA GLY A 26 4.97 -8.50 5.56
C GLY A 26 5.37 -7.03 5.40
N VAL A 27 4.41 -6.12 5.26
CA VAL A 27 4.66 -4.68 5.14
C VAL A 27 5.20 -4.15 6.46
N ARG A 28 6.30 -3.41 6.42
CA ARG A 28 6.91 -2.79 7.61
C ARG A 28 6.56 -1.31 7.67
N SER A 29 6.76 -0.70 8.84
CA SER A 29 6.54 0.74 9.04
C SER A 29 7.32 1.63 8.07
N CYS A 30 8.54 1.26 7.67
CA CYS A 30 9.33 2.01 6.70
C CYS A 30 8.75 2.00 5.28
N ASP A 31 8.01 0.95 4.93
CA ASP A 31 7.45 0.76 3.59
C ASP A 31 6.13 1.55 3.42
N MET A 32 5.45 1.85 4.54
CA MET A 32 4.14 2.50 4.57
C MET A 32 4.15 3.91 3.96
N ILE A 33 5.22 4.69 4.16
CA ILE A 33 5.29 6.05 3.62
C ILE A 33 5.23 6.04 2.09
N GLY A 34 5.93 5.09 1.45
CA GLY A 34 5.91 4.92 -0.01
C GLY A 34 4.54 4.48 -0.51
N ILE A 35 3.98 3.47 0.15
CA ILE A 35 2.66 2.92 -0.17
C ILE A 35 1.59 4.01 -0.05
N PHE A 36 1.51 4.76 1.06
CA PHE A 36 0.53 5.82 1.23
C PHE A 36 0.68 6.95 0.20
N ARG A 37 1.90 7.31 -0.17
CA ARG A 37 2.14 8.33 -1.20
C ARG A 37 1.60 7.89 -2.55
N SER A 38 1.82 6.63 -2.94
CA SER A 38 1.29 6.10 -4.19
C SER A 38 -0.22 5.93 -4.16
N ILE A 39 -0.79 5.51 -3.03
CA ILE A 39 -2.26 5.40 -2.86
C ILE A 39 -2.92 6.78 -2.91
N ALA A 40 -2.30 7.83 -2.39
CA ALA A 40 -2.88 9.18 -2.36
C ALA A 40 -3.20 9.74 -3.77
N SER A 41 -2.49 9.27 -4.79
CA SER A 41 -2.75 9.60 -6.21
C SER A 41 -3.72 8.64 -6.90
N THR A 42 -4.24 7.63 -6.20
CA THR A 42 -5.22 6.66 -6.73
C THR A 42 -6.63 6.95 -6.22
N GLY A 43 -7.64 6.32 -6.83
CA GLY A 43 -9.03 6.36 -6.39
C GLY A 43 -9.39 5.40 -5.24
N ILE A 44 -8.41 4.87 -4.49
CA ILE A 44 -8.63 3.87 -3.43
C ILE A 44 -9.45 4.45 -2.28
N LEU A 45 -10.59 3.82 -1.99
CA LEU A 45 -11.50 4.18 -0.90
C LEU A 45 -11.28 3.34 0.37
N GLU A 46 -10.84 2.09 0.21
CA GLU A 46 -10.59 1.16 1.31
C GLU A 46 -9.17 0.59 1.25
N LEU A 47 -8.47 0.59 2.39
CA LEU A 47 -7.15 -0.01 2.55
C LEU A 47 -7.15 -1.01 3.73
N ASN A 48 -6.86 -2.27 3.45
CA ASN A 48 -6.66 -3.29 4.48
C ASN A 48 -5.16 -3.56 4.66
N ILE A 49 -4.66 -3.24 5.86
CA ILE A 49 -3.25 -3.42 6.27
C ILE A 49 -3.11 -4.37 7.47
N SER A 50 -4.16 -5.11 7.82
CA SER A 50 -4.16 -6.02 8.97
C SER A 50 -3.10 -7.12 8.86
N GLY A 51 -2.61 -7.61 10.01
CA GLY A 51 -1.61 -8.68 10.02
C GLY A 51 -0.20 -8.28 9.55
N ASN A 52 0.06 -6.99 9.35
CA ASN A 52 1.40 -6.46 9.10
C ASN A 52 2.02 -5.92 10.39
N SER A 53 3.34 -5.99 10.51
CA SER A 53 4.10 -5.48 11.66
C SER A 53 4.36 -3.97 11.54
N ILE A 54 3.31 -3.17 11.70
CA ILE A 54 3.33 -1.70 11.56
C ILE A 54 3.46 -1.01 12.93
N GLU A 55 4.21 -1.61 13.84
CA GLU A 55 4.47 -0.98 15.13
C GLU A 55 5.49 0.16 14.95
N GLN A 56 5.16 1.34 15.47
CA GLN A 56 6.14 2.42 15.63
C GLN A 56 7.07 2.01 16.78
N LYS A 57 8.36 1.92 16.49
CA LYS A 57 9.38 1.70 17.51
C LYS A 57 9.79 3.03 18.12
#